data_AF-A0ABD4RYP1-F1
#
_entry.id   AF-A0ABD4RYP1-F1
#
_cell.length_a   1.000
_cell.length_b   1.000
_cell.length_c   1.000
_cell.angle_alpha   90.00
_cell.angle_beta   90.00
_cell.angle_gamma   90.00
#
_symmetry.space_group_name_H-M   'P 1'
#
loop_
_entity.id
_entity.type
_entity.pdbx_description
1 polymer ?
#
loop_
_entity_poly.entity_id
_entity_poly.type
_entity_poly.pdbx_seq_one_letter_code
_entity_poly.pdbx_strand_id
1 'polypeptide(L)'
;MKYDSESDVYTCANKRLIKVTYLKRKQIKMDTYEVQVYKCESYNNCFLRGKCFKGKNNKKIECSKVLTKLRKRSQDNIKNKVGILLRMNHSIQVEGHFGVTK
;
A
#
# COMPACT_ATOMS: atom_id res chain seq x y z
N MET A 1 7.81 -6.95 -5.07
CA MET A 1 6.84 -7.26 -6.14
C MET A 1 6.88 -6.10 -7.10
N LYS A 2 6.99 -6.35 -8.41
CA LYS A 2 7.07 -5.31 -9.42
C LYS A 2 5.68 -5.06 -9.98
N TYR A 3 5.27 -3.79 -10.03
CA TYR A 3 4.05 -3.37 -10.70
C TYR A 3 4.42 -2.92 -12.11
N ASP A 4 3.68 -3.42 -13.09
CA ASP A 4 3.76 -2.96 -14.48
C ASP A 4 2.57 -2.04 -14.78
N SER A 5 2.86 -0.79 -15.14
CA SER A 5 1.86 0.24 -15.40
C SER A 5 1.19 0.10 -16.77
N GLU A 6 1.85 -0.54 -17.74
CA GLU A 6 1.31 -0.70 -19.09
C GLU A 6 0.22 -1.78 -19.11
N SER A 7 0.50 -2.93 -18.51
CA SER A 7 -0.44 -4.05 -18.45
C SER A 7 -1.39 -4.03 -17.24
N ASP A 8 -1.17 -3.12 -16.27
CA ASP A 8 -1.88 -3.07 -14.97
C ASP A 8 -1.81 -4.41 -14.21
N VAL A 9 -0.61 -5.00 -14.16
CA VAL A 9 -0.36 -6.32 -13.55
C VAL A 9 0.75 -6.26 -12.51
N TYR A 10 0.58 -7.04 -11.44
CA TYR A 10 1.67 -7.29 -10.48
C TYR A 10 2.39 -8.61 -10.80
N THR A 11 3.72 -8.58 -10.73
CA THR A 11 4.54 -9.78 -10.85
C THR A 11 4.92 -10.30 -9.46
N CYS A 12 4.58 -11.57 -9.21
CA CYS A 12 4.93 -12.30 -7.99
C CYS A 12 6.42 -12.71 -7.98
N ALA A 13 6.96 -13.08 -6.82
CA ALA A 13 8.33 -13.60 -6.69
C ALA A 13 8.58 -14.86 -7.54
N ASN A 14 7.55 -15.66 -7.79
CA ASN A 14 7.60 -16.82 -8.69
C ASN A 14 7.35 -16.46 -10.18
N LYS A 15 7.58 -15.20 -10.58
CA LYS A 15 7.32 -14.67 -11.94
C LYS A 15 5.90 -14.84 -12.48
N ARG A 16 4.93 -15.19 -11.63
CA ARG A 16 3.52 -15.31 -12.00
C ARG A 16 2.83 -13.95 -11.98
N LEU A 17 1.91 -13.76 -12.92
CA LEU A 17 1.10 -12.56 -13.07
C LEU A 17 -0.08 -12.55 -12.08
N ILE A 18 -0.37 -11.38 -11.54
CA ILE A 18 -1.50 -11.12 -10.65
C ILE A 18 -2.30 -9.99 -11.30
N LYS A 19 -3.44 -10.37 -11.89
CA LYS A 19 -4.28 -9.49 -12.72
C LYS A 19 -5.41 -8.87 -11.89
N VAL A 20 -5.93 -7.75 -12.36
CA VAL A 20 -7.15 -7.15 -11.83
C VAL A 20 -8.30 -8.14 -11.97
N THR A 21 -9.06 -8.34 -10.89
CA THR A 21 -10.23 -9.21 -10.88
C THR A 21 -11.51 -8.40 -10.81
N TYR A 22 -11.60 -7.48 -9.84
CA TYR A 22 -12.78 -6.64 -9.65
C TYR A 22 -12.45 -5.38 -8.85
N LEU A 23 -13.32 -4.39 -8.97
CA LEU A 23 -13.38 -3.23 -8.09
C LEU A 23 -14.22 -3.56 -6.87
N LYS A 24 -13.71 -3.20 -5.69
CA LYS A 24 -14.39 -3.34 -4.41
C LYS A 24 -14.61 -1.96 -3.82
N ARG A 25 -15.88 -1.59 -3.62
CA ARG A 25 -16.25 -0.43 -2.81
C ARG A 25 -16.10 -0.79 -1.33
N LYS A 26 -15.49 0.11 -0.58
CA LYS A 26 -15.37 0.05 0.88
C LYS A 26 -15.90 1.35 1.47
N GLN A 27 -16.44 1.25 2.67
CA GLN A 27 -16.94 2.39 3.43
C GLN A 27 -16.16 2.47 4.75
N ILE A 28 -15.73 3.67 5.11
CA ILE A 28 -15.20 3.99 6.44
C ILE A 28 -16.00 5.17 6.97
N LYS A 29 -16.75 4.93 8.05
CA LYS A 29 -17.65 5.93 8.65
C LYS A 29 -18.59 6.50 7.58
N MET A 30 -18.40 7.77 7.20
CA MET A 30 -19.24 8.48 6.21
C MET A 30 -18.65 8.46 4.79
N ASP A 31 -17.39 8.09 4.63
CA ASP A 31 -16.71 8.13 3.34
C ASP A 31 -16.70 6.76 2.65
N THR A 32 -16.88 6.79 1.33
CA THR A 32 -16.76 5.60 0.48
C THR A 32 -15.56 5.74 -0.45
N TYR A 33 -14.84 4.64 -0.65
CA TYR A 33 -13.69 4.60 -1.54
C TYR A 33 -13.60 3.28 -2.29
N GLU A 34 -12.96 3.34 -3.45
CA GLU A 34 -12.79 2.20 -4.34
C GLU A 34 -11.39 1.63 -4.25
N VAL A 35 -11.33 0.29 -4.22
CA VAL A 35 -10.10 -0.47 -4.18
C VAL A 35 -10.11 -1.50 -5.29
N GLN A 36 -9.04 -1.56 -6.06
CA GLN A 36 -8.84 -2.61 -7.05
C GLN A 36 -8.31 -3.86 -6.38
N VAL A 37 -8.97 -4.98 -6.64
CA VAL A 37 -8.55 -6.30 -6.15
C VAL A 37 -7.84 -7.05 -7.27
N TYR A 38 -6.59 -7.41 -7.01
CA TYR A 38 -5.75 -8.20 -7.88
C TYR A 38 -5.66 -9.63 -7.33
N LYS A 39 -5.80 -10.63 -8.19
CA LYS A 39 -5.76 -12.04 -7.81
C LYS A 39 -4.77 -12.79 -8.69
N CYS A 40 -4.04 -13.71 -8.08
CA CYS A 40 -3.18 -14.63 -8.82
C CYS A 40 -4.05 -15.66 -9.57
N GLU A 41 -3.76 -15.92 -10.85
CA GLU A 41 -4.54 -16.82 -11.71
C GLU A 41 -4.54 -18.26 -11.20
N SER A 42 -3.37 -18.80 -10.82
CA SER A 42 -3.26 -20.21 -10.41
C SER A 42 -2.27 -20.45 -9.28
N TYR A 43 -2.68 -21.34 -8.36
CA TYR A 43 -1.91 -21.79 -7.21
C TYR A 43 -1.24 -23.15 -7.40
N ASN A 44 -1.55 -23.88 -8.46
CA ASN A 44 -1.00 -25.20 -8.72
C ASN A 44 0.54 -25.10 -8.82
N ASN A 45 1.23 -25.94 -8.03
CA ASN A 45 2.69 -26.09 -7.97
C ASN A 45 3.50 -24.81 -7.71
N CYS A 46 3.03 -23.91 -6.84
CA CYS A 46 3.87 -22.80 -6.39
C CYS A 46 4.74 -23.22 -5.18
N PHE A 47 6.02 -23.53 -5.42
CA PHE A 47 6.98 -23.89 -4.37
C PHE A 47 7.12 -22.82 -3.26
N LEU A 48 6.88 -21.56 -3.60
CA LEU A 48 6.94 -20.44 -2.66
C LEU A 48 5.63 -20.23 -1.88
N ARG A 49 4.57 -21.04 -2.07
CA ARG A 49 3.25 -20.78 -1.47
C ARG A 49 3.32 -20.68 0.05
N GLY A 50 3.94 -21.65 0.73
CA GLY A 50 4.04 -21.66 2.19
C GLY A 50 4.77 -20.43 2.77
N LYS A 51 5.75 -19.89 2.03
CA LYS A 51 6.50 -18.68 2.41
C LYS A 51 5.78 -17.38 2.02
N CYS A 52 5.01 -17.39 0.92
CA CYS A 52 4.43 -16.20 0.32
C CYS A 52 2.99 -15.90 0.78
N PHE A 53 2.18 -16.90 1.11
CA PHE A 53 0.78 -16.73 1.51
C PHE A 53 0.26 -17.93 2.30
N LYS A 54 -0.25 -17.69 3.51
CA LYS A 54 -0.72 -18.75 4.43
C LYS A 54 -2.23 -19.09 4.33
N GLY A 55 -2.98 -18.48 3.40
CA GLY A 55 -4.42 -18.70 3.30
C GLY A 55 -4.84 -19.83 2.35
N LYS A 56 -6.09 -20.31 2.53
CA LYS A 56 -6.72 -21.34 1.68
C LYS A 56 -6.95 -20.87 0.24
N ASN A 57 -7.29 -19.59 0.06
CA ASN A 57 -7.63 -18.99 -1.24
C ASN A 57 -6.38 -18.53 -2.02
N ASN A 58 -6.57 -18.08 -3.26
CA ASN A 58 -5.47 -17.47 -4.04
C ASN A 58 -4.98 -16.21 -3.33
N LYS A 59 -3.68 -15.91 -3.48
CA LYS A 59 -3.10 -14.64 -3.06
C LYS A 59 -3.88 -13.50 -3.72
N LYS A 60 -4.40 -12.60 -2.89
CA LYS A 60 -5.09 -11.37 -3.30
C LYS A 60 -4.31 -10.16 -2.81
N ILE A 61 -4.34 -9.09 -3.59
CA ILE A 61 -3.77 -7.79 -3.25
C ILE A 61 -4.87 -6.76 -3.46
N GLU A 62 -5.09 -5.92 -2.47
CA GLU A 62 -6.04 -4.82 -2.57
C GLU A 62 -5.24 -3.51 -2.64
N CYS A 63 -5.34 -2.78 -3.76
CA CYS A 63 -4.64 -1.53 -3.97
C CYS A 63 -5.58 -0.44 -4.48
N SER A 64 -5.49 0.76 -3.91
CA SER A 64 -6.17 1.95 -4.42
C SER A 64 -5.19 2.80 -5.21
N LYS A 65 -5.51 3.08 -6.49
CA LYS A 65 -4.71 3.94 -7.36
C LYS A 65 -4.63 5.36 -6.82
N VAL A 66 -5.73 5.87 -6.25
CA VAL A 66 -5.79 7.20 -5.62
C VAL A 66 -4.84 7.28 -4.44
N LEU A 67 -4.91 6.32 -3.51
CA LEU A 67 -4.04 6.29 -2.34
C LEU A 67 -2.56 6.21 -2.72
N THR A 68 -2.24 5.46 -3.78
CA THR A 68 -0.86 5.32 -4.27
C THR A 68 -0.32 6.67 -4.79
N LYS A 69 -1.13 7.43 -5.53
CA LYS A 69 -0.77 8.78 -6.00
C LYS A 69 -0.55 9.74 -4.83
N LEU A 70 -1.45 9.74 -3.84
CA LEU A 70 -1.34 10.60 -2.66
C LEU A 70 -0.10 10.27 -1.83
N ARG A 71 0.23 8.98 -1.66
CA ARG A 71 1.47 8.55 -0.99
C ARG A 71 2.70 9.03 -1.72
N LYS A 72 2.73 8.95 -3.05
CA LYS A 72 3.86 9.46 -3.85
C LYS A 72 4.06 10.96 -3.62
N ARG A 73 2.98 11.75 -3.74
CA ARG A 73 3.00 13.20 -3.48
C ARG A 73 3.46 13.53 -2.06
N SER A 74 2.95 12.81 -1.06
CA SER A 74 3.37 12.97 0.34
C SER A 74 4.86 12.69 0.51
N GLN A 75 5.37 11.61 -0.10
CA GLN A 75 6.78 11.28 -0.05
C GLN A 75 7.65 12.35 -0.71
N ASP A 76 7.23 12.87 -1.87
CA ASP A 76 7.95 13.92 -2.60
C ASP A 76 8.00 15.21 -1.77
N ASN A 77 6.89 15.57 -1.11
CA ASN A 77 6.85 16.71 -0.20
C ASN A 77 7.83 16.55 0.97
N ILE A 78 7.89 15.37 1.60
CA ILE A 78 8.78 15.10 2.75
C ILE A 78 10.25 15.08 2.33
N LYS A 79 10.56 14.58 1.13
CA LYS A 79 11.93 14.48 0.62
C LYS A 79 12.49 15.81 0.09
N ASN A 80 11.64 16.79 -0.18
CA ASN A 80 12.11 18.08 -0.69
C ASN A 80 12.81 18.90 0.41
N LYS A 81 13.64 19.87 0.03
CA LYS A 81 14.45 20.70 0.96
C LYS A 81 13.60 21.30 2.08
N VAL A 82 12.45 21.86 1.73
CA VAL A 82 11.49 22.42 2.68
C VAL A 82 10.94 21.35 3.62
N GLY A 83 10.56 20.18 3.09
CA GLY A 83 10.06 19.06 3.89
C GLY A 83 11.09 18.50 4.86
N ILE A 84 12.35 18.40 4.44
CA ILE A 84 13.47 17.98 5.31
C ILE A 84 13.65 18.98 6.46
N LEU A 85 13.67 20.28 6.17
CA LEU A 85 13.78 21.33 7.20
C LEU A 85 12.63 21.25 8.22
N LEU A 86 11.38 21.15 7.74
CA LEU A 86 10.21 21.03 8.61
C LEU A 86 10.29 19.76 9.48
N ARG A 87 10.75 18.64 8.93
CA ARG A 87 10.92 17.38 9.67
C ARG A 87 12.00 17.49 10.74
N MET A 88 13.11 18.17 10.46
CA MET A 88 14.16 18.45 11.46
C MET A 88 13.64 19.36 12.57
N ASN A 89 12.93 20.44 12.22
CA ASN A 89 12.35 21.36 13.20
C ASN A 89 11.34 20.64 14.12
N HIS A 90 10.49 19.78 13.56
CA HIS A 90 9.55 18.98 14.35
C HIS A 90 10.27 17.96 15.27
N SER A 91 11.43 17.43 14.88
CA SER A 91 12.20 16.53 15.77
C SER A 91 12.93 17.26 16.91
N ILE A 92 13.16 18.56 16.78
CA ILE A 92 13.80 19.40 17.81
C ILE A 92 12.76 19.96 18.78
N GLN A 93 11.53 20.18 18.32
CA GLN A 93 10.44 20.61 19.19
C GLN A 93 10.22 19.56 20.28
N VAL A 94 10.46 19.95 21.53
CA VAL A 94 10.01 19.21 22.71
C VAL A 94 8.50 19.09 22.59
N GLU A 95 7.98 17.88 22.47
CA GLU A 95 6.54 17.63 22.64
C GLU A 95 6.20 18.16 24.03
N GLY A 96 5.47 19.28 24.08
CA GLY A 96 5.23 20.01 25.32
C GLY A 96 4.78 19.06 26.43
N HIS A 97 5.36 19.24 27.62
CA HIS A 97 5.11 18.46 28.84
C HIS A 97 3.63 18.07 28.99
N PHE A 98 3.25 16.88 28.51
CA PHE A 98 1.96 16.27 28.82
C PHE A 98 2.02 15.76 30.26
N GLY A 99 1.81 16.68 31.19
CA GLY A 99 1.95 16.44 32.61
C GLY A 99 1.46 17.60 33.46
N VAL A 100 0.38 18.30 33.07
CA VAL A 100 -0.38 19.05 34.08
C VAL A 100 -1.28 18.04 34.78
N THR A 101 -0.70 17.33 35.74
CA THR A 101 -1.46 16.66 36.79
C THR A 101 -2.07 17.76 37.67
N LYS A 102 -3.39 17.90 37.65
CA LYS A 102 -4.17 18.54 38.70
C LYS A 102 -5.32 17.63 39.06
#